data_AF-A0AAW6NM09-F1
#
_entry.id   AF-A0AAW6NM09-F1
#
_cell.length_a   1.000
_cell.length_b   1.000
_cell.length_c   1.000
_cell.angle_alpha   90.00
_cell.angle_beta   90.00
_cell.angle_gamma   90.00
#
_symmetry.space_group_name_H-M   'P 1'
#
loop_
_entity.id
_entity.type
_entity.pdbx_description
1 polymer ?
#
loop_
_entity_poly.entity_id
_entity_poly.type
_entity_poly.pdbx_seq_one_letter_code
_entity_poly.pdbx_strand_id
1 'polypeptide(L)'
;MRFCAFLTSLLLATSAFAAESWQSIQQQATGQTVWFNAWGGDEAVNRYLDWVSGEMKTHYAINLKIVHLAVAADTVKRIQTEHAAGRSSNGSMDLL
;
A
#
# COMPACT_ATOMS: atom_id res chain seq x y z
N MET A 1 0.06 -16.80 -49.82
CA MET A 1 -1.03 -17.02 -48.82
C MET A 1 -0.57 -17.63 -47.48
N ARG A 2 0.72 -17.91 -47.26
CA ARG A 2 1.23 -18.47 -45.98
C ARG A 2 1.85 -17.43 -45.02
N PHE A 3 2.12 -16.21 -45.49
CA PHE A 3 2.75 -15.16 -44.69
C PHE A 3 1.74 -14.33 -43.88
N CYS A 4 0.47 -14.28 -44.31
CA CYS A 4 -0.57 -13.52 -43.60
C CYS A 4 -1.07 -14.22 -42.33
N ALA A 5 -0.85 -15.53 -42.17
CA ALA A 5 -1.31 -16.27 -41.00
C ALA A 5 -0.40 -16.06 -39.77
N PHE A 6 0.87 -15.69 -39.96
CA PHE A 6 1.80 -15.45 -38.85
C PHE A 6 1.63 -14.07 -38.20
N LEU A 7 1.15 -13.07 -38.94
CA LEU A 7 0.92 -11.73 -38.38
C LEU A 7 -0.28 -11.69 -37.42
N THR A 8 -1.26 -12.56 -37.60
CA THR A 8 -2.49 -12.57 -36.78
C THR A 8 -2.27 -13.19 -35.39
N SER A 9 -1.31 -14.09 -35.23
CA SER A 9 -0.99 -14.69 -33.91
C SER A 9 -0.19 -13.77 -33.00
N LEU A 10 0.54 -12.78 -33.54
CA LEU A 10 1.34 -11.85 -32.73
C LEU A 10 0.48 -10.75 -32.08
N LEU A 11 -0.71 -10.47 -32.62
CA LEU A 11 -1.69 -9.51 -32.07
C LEU A 11 -2.45 -10.05 -30.84
N LEU A 12 -2.40 -11.36 -30.58
CA LEU A 12 -3.05 -11.99 -29.42
C LEU A 12 -2.12 -12.15 -28.20
N ALA A 13 -0.84 -11.81 -28.35
CA ALA A 13 0.18 -12.00 -27.31
C ALA A 13 0.52 -10.73 -26.52
N THR A 14 -0.25 -9.65 -26.65
CA THR A 14 -0.09 -8.46 -25.81
C THR A 14 -1.08 -8.49 -24.65
N SER A 15 -0.93 -9.45 -23.74
CA SER A 15 -1.33 -9.21 -22.36
C SER A 15 -0.36 -8.18 -21.80
N ALA A 16 -0.58 -6.91 -22.14
CA ALA A 16 0.03 -5.82 -21.40
C ALA A 16 -0.33 -6.07 -19.92
N PHE A 17 0.66 -6.04 -19.04
CA PHE A 17 0.43 -5.99 -17.60
C PHE A 17 -0.38 -4.73 -17.31
N ALA A 18 -1.70 -4.83 -17.42
CA ALA A 18 -2.61 -3.74 -17.09
C ALA A 18 -2.50 -3.57 -15.58
N ALA A 19 -2.02 -2.41 -15.16
CA ALA A 19 -2.17 -1.99 -13.78
C ALA A 19 -3.65 -2.11 -13.40
N GLU A 20 -3.92 -2.57 -12.18
CA GLU A 20 -5.30 -2.63 -11.70
C GLU A 20 -5.98 -1.26 -11.86
N SER A 21 -7.25 -1.28 -12.24
CA SER A 21 -8.02 -0.05 -12.29
C SER A 21 -8.13 0.55 -10.90
N TRP A 22 -8.20 1.88 -10.83
CA TRP A 22 -8.39 2.57 -9.54
C TRP A 22 -9.62 2.04 -8.79
N GLN A 23 -10.71 1.76 -9.51
CA GLN A 23 -11.93 1.19 -8.95
C GLN A 23 -11.70 -0.21 -8.34
N SER A 24 -10.89 -1.07 -8.97
CA SER A 24 -10.51 -2.37 -8.40
C SER A 24 -9.77 -2.20 -7.08
N ILE A 25 -8.77 -1.32 -7.06
CA ILE A 25 -7.97 -1.03 -5.86
C ILE A 25 -8.87 -0.52 -4.72
N GLN A 26 -9.79 0.41 -5.01
CA GLN A 26 -10.73 0.93 -4.01
C GLN A 26 -11.64 -0.16 -3.43
N GLN A 27 -12.15 -1.06 -4.28
CA GLN A 27 -12.98 -2.18 -3.83
C GLN A 27 -12.20 -3.14 -2.94
N GLN A 28 -10.97 -3.49 -3.34
CA GLN A 28 -10.11 -4.36 -2.55
C GLN A 28 -9.74 -3.75 -1.20
N ALA A 29 -9.48 -2.43 -1.16
CA ALA A 29 -9.05 -1.73 0.05
C ALA A 29 -10.19 -1.48 1.06
N THR A 30 -11.44 -1.66 0.66
CA THR A 30 -12.61 -1.36 1.51
C THR A 30 -12.56 -2.17 2.81
N GLY A 31 -12.59 -1.47 3.95
CA GLY A 31 -12.57 -2.09 5.28
C GLY A 31 -11.18 -2.50 5.78
N GLN A 32 -10.14 -2.43 4.95
CA GLN A 32 -8.78 -2.75 5.37
C GLN A 32 -8.27 -1.76 6.43
N THR A 33 -7.32 -2.21 7.24
CA THR A 33 -6.61 -1.36 8.19
C THR A 33 -5.20 -1.14 7.69
N VAL A 34 -4.74 0.11 7.71
CA VAL A 34 -3.37 0.49 7.33
C VAL A 34 -2.66 1.01 8.57
N TRP A 35 -1.59 0.34 8.98
CA TRP A 35 -0.73 0.72 10.09
C TRP A 35 0.36 1.67 9.61
N PHE A 36 0.11 2.97 9.75
CA PHE A 36 1.01 4.03 9.35
C PHE A 36 1.87 4.49 10.54
N ASN A 37 3.16 4.20 10.50
CA ASN A 37 4.12 4.53 11.53
C ASN A 37 4.79 5.87 11.20
N ALA A 38 4.43 6.96 11.88
CA ALA A 38 4.89 8.32 11.56
C ALA A 38 5.61 8.97 12.74
N TRP A 39 6.54 9.92 12.48
CA TRP A 39 7.22 10.66 13.54
C TRP A 39 6.23 11.51 14.34
N GLY A 40 6.20 11.33 15.66
CA GLY A 40 5.22 11.98 16.53
C GLY A 40 5.66 13.31 17.15
N GLY A 41 6.84 13.84 16.80
CA GLY A 41 7.42 15.01 17.46
C GLY A 41 6.84 16.37 17.04
N ASP A 42 5.94 16.42 16.05
CA ASP A 42 5.26 17.63 15.62
C ASP A 42 3.74 17.50 15.78
N GLU A 43 3.17 18.28 16.71
CA GLU A 43 1.74 18.24 17.00
C GLU A 43 0.88 18.72 15.84
N ALA A 44 1.34 19.68 15.04
CA ALA A 44 0.60 20.18 13.90
C ALA A 44 0.50 19.12 12.81
N VAL A 45 1.60 18.40 12.56
CA VAL A 45 1.61 17.25 11.66
C VAL A 45 0.72 16.13 12.18
N ASN A 46 0.77 15.80 13.47
CA ASN A 46 -0.06 14.74 14.04
C ASN A 46 -1.56 15.04 13.92
N ARG A 47 -1.99 16.29 14.19
CA ARG A 47 -3.39 16.70 13.96
C ARG A 47 -3.80 16.59 12.50
N TYR A 48 -2.89 16.89 11.58
CA TYR A 48 -3.14 16.71 10.15
C TYR A 48 -3.30 15.22 9.82
N LEU A 49 -2.47 14.33 10.38
CA LEU A 49 -2.59 12.89 10.19
C LEU A 49 -3.90 12.31 10.79
N ASP A 50 -4.38 12.86 11.89
CA ASP A 50 -5.69 12.51 12.44
C ASP A 50 -6.82 12.94 11.50
N TRP A 51 -6.74 14.13 10.92
CA TRP A 51 -7.68 14.56 9.88
C TRP A 51 -7.63 13.64 8.65
N VAL A 52 -6.43 13.33 8.14
CA VAL A 52 -6.24 12.37 7.02
C VAL A 52 -6.87 11.01 7.34
N SER A 53 -6.73 10.53 8.57
CA SER A 53 -7.37 9.27 9.00
C SER A 53 -8.90 9.32 8.84
N GLY A 54 -9.52 10.46 9.14
CA GLY A 54 -10.94 10.72 8.92
C GLY A 54 -11.32 10.75 7.43
N GLU A 55 -10.53 11.42 6.60
CA GLU A 55 -10.74 11.49 5.14
C GLU A 55 -10.64 10.10 4.50
N MET A 56 -9.64 9.31 4.90
CA MET A 56 -9.45 7.94 4.40
C MET A 56 -10.63 7.04 4.73
N LYS A 57 -11.20 7.19 5.93
CA LYS A 57 -12.41 6.44 6.31
C LYS A 57 -13.63 6.89 5.50
N THR A 58 -13.79 8.19 5.32
CA THR A 58 -14.96 8.79 4.66
C THR A 58 -15.00 8.50 3.16
N HIS A 59 -13.85 8.61 2.48
CA HIS A 59 -13.79 8.53 1.02
C HIS A 59 -13.43 7.14 0.49
N TYR A 60 -12.77 6.31 1.30
CA TYR A 60 -12.24 5.01 0.85
C TYR A 60 -12.58 3.83 1.76
N ALA A 61 -13.32 4.07 2.86
CA ALA A 61 -13.64 3.05 3.85
C ALA A 61 -12.43 2.33 4.47
N ILE A 62 -11.24 2.94 4.40
CA ILE A 62 -9.99 2.44 4.97
C ILE A 62 -9.87 2.90 6.43
N ASN A 63 -9.43 2.00 7.31
CA ASN A 63 -9.10 2.34 8.70
C ASN A 63 -7.61 2.68 8.78
N LEU A 64 -7.25 3.95 8.62
CA LEU A 64 -5.88 4.40 8.84
C LEU A 64 -5.57 4.46 10.34
N LYS A 65 -4.53 3.77 10.78
CA LYS A 65 -4.07 3.73 12.18
C LYS A 65 -2.69 4.36 12.28
N ILE A 66 -2.62 5.53 12.90
CA ILE A 66 -1.37 6.25 13.13
C ILE A 66 -0.66 5.67 14.36
N VAL A 67 0.57 5.19 14.16
CA VAL A 67 1.48 4.74 15.22
C VAL A 67 2.59 5.78 15.34
N HIS A 68 2.55 6.56 16.41
CA HIS A 68 3.52 7.62 16.64
C HIS A 68 4.89 7.06 17.05
N LEU A 69 5.94 7.54 16.39
CA LEU A 69 7.32 7.14 16.60
C LEU A 69 8.13 8.24 17.27
N ALA A 70 9.04 7.86 18.17
CA ALA A 70 10.05 8.77 18.71
C ALA A 70 11.14 9.07 17.67
N VAL A 71 11.66 8.02 17.02
CA VAL A 71 12.66 8.08 15.94
C VAL A 71 12.40 6.97 14.92
N ALA A 72 12.64 7.24 13.64
CA ALA A 72 12.39 6.28 12.56
C ALA A 72 13.32 5.05 12.62
N ALA A 73 14.50 5.18 13.24
CA ALA A 73 15.50 4.12 13.35
C ALA A 73 14.97 2.87 14.07
N ASP A 74 14.15 3.05 15.10
CA ASP A 74 13.56 1.93 15.85
C ASP A 74 12.60 1.11 14.98
N THR A 75 11.84 1.80 14.12
CA THR A 75 10.91 1.18 13.18
C THR A 75 11.66 0.39 12.11
N VAL A 76 12.71 0.96 11.52
CA VAL A 76 13.56 0.25 10.55
C VAL A 76 14.17 -1.03 11.17
N LYS A 77 14.66 -0.93 12.42
CA LYS A 77 15.19 -2.11 13.15
C LYS A 77 14.13 -3.18 13.37
N ARG A 78 12.89 -2.79 13.68
CA ARG A 78 11.76 -3.71 13.82
C ARG A 78 11.43 -4.41 12.49
N ILE A 79 11.39 -3.69 11.35
CA ILE A 79 11.21 -4.30 10.01
C ILE A 79 12.29 -5.34 9.74
N GLN A 80 13.56 -4.97 9.95
CA GLN A 80 14.69 -5.88 9.73
C GLN A 80 14.60 -7.13 10.60
N THR A 81 14.20 -6.97 11.87
CA THR A 81 14.03 -8.09 12.80
C THR A 81 12.88 -9.01 12.37
N GLU A 82 11.75 -8.45 11.95
CA GLU A 82 10.61 -9.21 11.45
C GLU A 82 10.97 -9.99 10.19
N HIS A 83 11.66 -9.34 9.25
CA HIS A 83 12.11 -9.97 8.03
C HIS A 83 13.12 -11.09 8.29
N ALA A 84 14.10 -10.86 9.17
CA ALA A 84 15.08 -11.88 9.57
C ALA A 84 14.42 -13.08 10.28
N ALA A 85 13.29 -12.86 10.95
CA ALA A 85 12.46 -13.92 11.54
C ALA A 85 11.52 -14.61 10.52
N GLY A 86 11.65 -14.31 9.22
CA GLY A 86 10.85 -14.92 8.15
C GLY A 86 9.47 -14.29 7.94
N ARG A 87 9.14 -13.18 8.62
CA ARG A 87 7.88 -12.44 8.37
C ARG A 87 8.05 -11.54 7.14
N SER A 88 7.79 -12.12 5.98
CA SER A 88 7.72 -11.39 4.69
C SER A 88 6.31 -10.92 4.32
N SER A 89 5.30 -11.36 5.08
CA SER A 89 3.90 -10.93 4.98
C SER A 89 3.32 -10.83 6.39
N ASN A 90 2.24 -10.05 6.55
CA ASN A 90 1.59 -9.80 7.85
C ASN A 90 2.58 -9.27 8.92
N GLY A 91 3.47 -8.36 8.51
CA GLY A 91 4.34 -7.62 9.41
C GLY A 91 3.56 -6.60 10.25
N SER A 92 4.25 -5.91 11.15
CA SER A 92 3.59 -4.93 12.04
C SER A 92 3.38 -3.53 11.40
N MET A 93 3.73 -3.36 10.12
CA MET A 93 3.79 -2.06 9.46
C MET A 93 3.36 -2.17 8.01
N ASP A 94 2.53 -1.23 7.57
CA ASP A 94 2.13 -1.10 6.16
C ASP A 94 2.74 0.15 5.52
N LEU A 95 2.95 1.20 6.31
CA LEU A 95 3.50 2.49 5.88
C LEU A 95 4.42 3.08 6.97
N LEU A 96 5.53 3.71 6.56
CA LEU A 96 6.52 4.39 7.40
C LEU A 96 6.80 5.80 6.85
#